data_AF-A0A6L9QLE3-F1
#
_entry.id   AF-A0A6L9QLE3-F1
#
_cell.length_a   1.000
_cell.length_b   1.000
_cell.length_c   1.000
_cell.angle_alpha   90.00
_cell.angle_beta   90.00
_cell.angle_gamma   90.00
#
_symmetry.space_group_name_H-M   'P 1'
#
loop_
_entity.id
_entity.type
_entity.pdbx_description
1 polymer ?
#
loop_
_entity_poly.entity_id
_entity_poly.type
_entity_poly.pdbx_seq_one_letter_code
_entity_poly.pdbx_strand_id
1 'polypeptide(L)'
;MKIDIVTIFPEYFAPLDISLLGKARRAGLLDVHVHDLRTWTHDRHRTVDDTPYGGGPGMVMKPTPWGEALDTLIPPPPTTTSPATTSPATSSANGLASSEASSTEGIVPVGSPMVRRAAFPVGEGAEAGGGVQAESGGSASFGGAASTGGGASAETAAVGVADAASAGVVPRLIIPTPSGRPFTQADAVRYAAEPWLVFACGRYEGIDSRVVEEARTRMPVDEVSLGDFVLAGGEVAVMVMIEAIARLVPGVLGNAESVTDDSFAPGAMESLLEGPVYTKPPVWRDRPVPDVLLSGNHGAIARWRRDEALRRTARHRPELLARLAPEDLDKRDRAVLREAGFPVDGEGMAD
;
A
#
# COMPACT_ATOMS: atom_id res chain seq x y z
N MET A 1 0.36 6.05 -16.62
CA MET A 1 -0.50 5.90 -15.42
C MET A 1 -0.49 7.21 -14.67
N LYS A 2 -1.65 7.68 -14.21
CA LYS A 2 -1.79 8.87 -13.38
C LYS A 2 -1.86 8.51 -11.90
N ILE A 3 -1.17 9.26 -11.04
CA ILE A 3 -1.18 9.09 -9.59
C ILE A 3 -1.34 10.46 -8.94
N ASP A 4 -2.40 10.66 -8.16
CA ASP A 4 -2.55 11.81 -7.28
C ASP A 4 -2.33 11.40 -5.83
N ILE A 5 -1.53 12.16 -5.09
CA ILE A 5 -1.23 11.90 -3.69
C ILE A 5 -1.69 13.09 -2.88
N VAL A 6 -2.62 12.89 -1.96
CA VAL A 6 -3.07 13.93 -1.03
C VAL A 6 -2.41 13.70 0.32
N THR A 7 -1.65 14.68 0.78
CA THR A 7 -0.84 14.60 2.01
C THR A 7 -0.69 15.97 2.64
N ILE A 8 -0.29 16.02 3.91
CA ILE A 8 0.13 17.25 4.58
C ILE A 8 1.66 17.39 4.61
N PHE A 9 2.41 16.51 3.94
CA PHE A 9 3.86 16.57 3.79
C PHE A 9 4.28 16.27 2.34
N PRO A 10 4.02 17.17 1.38
CA PRO A 10 4.38 16.95 -0.02
C PRO A 10 5.85 16.62 -0.24
N GLU A 11 6.74 17.24 0.54
CA GLU A 11 8.20 17.05 0.45
C GLU A 11 8.64 15.62 0.78
N TYR A 12 7.80 14.84 1.48
CA TYR A 12 8.06 13.42 1.75
C TYR A 12 8.23 12.61 0.46
N PHE A 13 7.63 13.08 -0.63
CA PHE A 13 7.62 12.42 -1.94
C PHE A 13 8.75 12.88 -2.87
N ALA A 14 9.71 13.67 -2.40
CA ALA A 14 10.93 14.02 -3.16
C ALA A 14 11.67 12.79 -3.75
N PRO A 15 11.71 11.60 -3.12
CA PRO A 15 12.33 10.41 -3.71
C PRO A 15 11.66 9.90 -5.01
N LEU A 16 10.46 10.39 -5.37
CA LEU A 16 9.83 10.05 -6.66
C LEU A 16 10.60 10.58 -7.87
N ASP A 17 11.53 11.52 -7.68
CA ASP A 17 12.31 12.14 -8.77
C ASP A 17 13.66 11.47 -9.04
N ILE A 18 14.06 10.51 -8.21
CA ILE A 18 15.33 9.80 -8.32
C ILE A 18 15.15 8.37 -8.86
N SER A 19 16.27 7.76 -9.26
CA SER A 19 16.35 6.35 -9.65
C SER A 19 15.31 5.94 -10.73
N LEU A 20 14.72 4.75 -10.61
CA LEU A 20 13.74 4.16 -11.52
C LEU A 20 12.47 5.02 -11.66
N LEU A 21 11.90 5.49 -10.55
CA LEU A 21 10.66 6.28 -10.54
C LEU A 21 10.87 7.62 -11.26
N GLY A 22 11.97 8.32 -10.98
CA GLY A 22 12.30 9.57 -11.67
C GLY A 22 12.52 9.39 -13.17
N LYS A 23 13.12 8.27 -13.60
CA LYS A 23 13.24 7.93 -15.03
C LYS A 23 11.88 7.69 -15.66
N ALA A 24 11.01 6.93 -14.99
CA ALA A 24 9.65 6.66 -15.46
C ALA A 24 8.80 7.93 -15.60
N ARG A 25 8.90 8.87 -14.66
CA ARG A 25 8.25 10.19 -14.73
C ARG A 25 8.75 10.99 -15.92
N ARG A 26 10.07 11.13 -16.09
CA ARG A 26 10.67 11.85 -17.24
C ARG A 26 10.33 11.23 -18.59
N ALA A 27 10.11 9.92 -18.62
CA ALA A 27 9.68 9.19 -19.82
C ALA A 27 8.16 9.29 -20.08
N GLY A 28 7.39 9.95 -19.21
CA GLY A 28 5.93 10.06 -19.34
C GLY A 28 5.17 8.77 -19.04
N LEU A 29 5.81 7.75 -18.45
CA LEU A 29 5.17 6.48 -18.09
C LEU A 29 4.36 6.62 -16.79
N LEU A 30 4.83 7.49 -15.89
CA LEU A 30 4.16 7.86 -14.64
C LEU A 30 3.92 9.36 -14.60
N ASP A 31 2.67 9.75 -14.48
CA ASP A 31 2.27 11.13 -14.21
C ASP A 31 1.86 11.22 -12.74
N VAL A 32 2.70 11.84 -11.91
CA VAL A 32 2.51 11.86 -10.45
C VAL A 32 2.36 13.30 -9.97
N HIS A 33 1.27 13.57 -9.27
CA HIS A 33 0.93 14.86 -8.67
C HIS A 33 0.82 14.71 -7.15
N VAL A 34 1.43 15.63 -6.42
CA VAL A 34 1.41 15.63 -4.95
C VAL A 34 0.75 16.91 -4.49
N HIS A 35 -0.30 16.76 -3.69
CA HIS A 35 -1.19 17.84 -3.27
C HIS A 35 -1.10 18.04 -1.76
N ASP A 36 -0.81 19.27 -1.32
CA ASP A 36 -0.88 19.65 0.09
C ASP A 36 -2.35 19.81 0.50
N LEU A 37 -2.87 18.89 1.32
CA LEU A 37 -4.27 18.92 1.79
C LEU A 37 -4.65 20.28 2.41
N ARG A 38 -3.68 21.00 2.99
CA ARG A 38 -3.89 22.33 3.56
C ARG A 38 -4.27 23.40 2.54
N THR A 39 -4.27 23.13 1.24
CA THR A 39 -4.78 24.09 0.23
C THR A 39 -6.30 24.15 0.21
N TRP A 40 -6.99 23.15 0.77
CA TRP A 40 -8.45 23.09 0.88
C TRP A 40 -8.96 23.45 2.29
N THR A 41 -8.22 24.28 3.01
CA THR A 41 -8.61 24.83 4.30
C THR A 41 -8.89 26.32 4.18
N HIS A 42 -9.90 26.82 4.88
CA HIS A 42 -10.34 28.22 4.77
C HIS A 42 -10.01 29.08 6.00
N ASP A 43 -9.48 28.47 7.05
CA ASP A 43 -9.04 29.19 8.25
C ASP A 43 -7.59 29.70 8.13
N ARG A 44 -7.26 30.75 8.86
CA ARG A 44 -5.93 31.38 8.86
C ARG A 44 -4.79 30.40 9.19
N HIS A 45 -5.06 29.38 10.00
CA HIS A 45 -4.04 28.44 10.46
C HIS A 45 -3.90 27.21 9.56
N ARG A 46 -4.71 27.13 8.49
CA ARG A 46 -4.77 26.00 7.55
C ARG A 46 -4.96 24.67 8.27
N THR A 47 -5.98 24.62 9.14
CA THR A 47 -6.23 23.54 10.09
C THR A 47 -6.88 22.35 9.39
N VAL A 48 -6.22 21.19 9.42
CA VAL A 48 -6.65 19.94 8.77
C VAL A 48 -7.16 18.89 9.74
N ASP A 49 -7.06 19.13 11.04
CA ASP A 49 -7.39 18.19 12.11
C ASP A 49 -8.19 18.85 13.24
N ASP A 50 -8.92 18.05 14.01
CA ASP A 50 -9.66 18.49 15.19
C ASP A 50 -9.72 17.36 16.24
N THR A 51 -10.16 17.68 17.45
CA THR A 51 -10.36 16.71 18.52
C THR A 51 -11.44 15.68 18.16
N PRO A 52 -11.26 14.39 18.53
CA PRO A 52 -12.24 13.35 18.24
C PRO A 52 -13.53 13.53 19.05
N TYR A 53 -14.68 13.33 18.39
CA TYR A 53 -15.94 13.12 19.10
C TYR A 53 -15.84 11.87 20.00
N GLY A 54 -16.44 11.93 21.19
CA GLY A 54 -16.30 10.89 22.22
C GLY A 54 -15.09 11.10 23.16
N GLY A 55 -14.23 12.08 22.87
CA GLY A 55 -13.04 12.38 23.66
C GLY A 55 -11.89 11.39 23.42
N GLY A 56 -10.84 11.50 24.23
CA GLY A 56 -9.59 10.76 24.07
C GLY A 56 -8.42 11.66 23.64
N PRO A 57 -7.17 11.17 23.75
CA PRO A 57 -6.02 11.88 23.24
C PRO A 57 -5.98 11.86 21.70
N GLY A 58 -5.17 12.72 21.11
CA GLY A 58 -4.94 12.74 19.66
C GLY A 58 -5.88 13.68 18.89
N MET A 59 -5.73 13.65 17.57
CA MET A 59 -6.46 14.49 16.62
C MET A 59 -6.94 13.62 15.45
N VAL A 60 -8.06 13.98 14.84
CA VAL A 60 -8.63 13.30 13.65
C VAL A 60 -8.65 14.31 12.50
N MET A 61 -8.23 13.88 11.32
CA MET A 61 -8.26 14.75 10.15
C MET A 61 -9.69 15.08 9.74
N LYS A 62 -9.98 16.36 9.57
CA LYS A 62 -11.33 16.91 9.34
C LYS A 62 -11.87 16.45 7.99
N PRO A 63 -13.19 16.18 7.89
CA PRO A 63 -13.79 15.73 6.64
C PRO A 63 -13.82 16.82 5.56
N THR A 64 -13.94 18.11 5.93
CA THR A 64 -14.11 19.20 4.95
C THR A 64 -12.94 19.37 3.99
N PRO A 65 -11.67 19.50 4.43
CA PRO A 65 -10.55 19.61 3.48
C PRO A 65 -10.39 18.37 2.61
N TRP A 66 -10.67 17.19 3.17
CA TRP A 66 -10.63 15.93 2.42
C TRP A 66 -11.71 15.88 1.34
N GLY A 67 -12.95 16.20 1.67
CA GLY A 67 -14.07 16.26 0.73
C GLY A 67 -13.80 17.23 -0.42
N GLU A 68 -13.35 18.45 -0.11
CA GLU A 68 -13.03 19.45 -1.13
C GLU A 68 -11.85 19.05 -2.03
N ALA A 69 -10.81 18.43 -1.48
CA ALA A 69 -9.71 17.88 -2.27
C ALA A 69 -10.21 16.79 -3.23
N LEU A 70 -11.03 15.90 -2.71
CA LEU A 70 -11.64 14.80 -3.43
C LEU A 70 -12.64 15.27 -4.50
N ASP A 71 -13.37 16.35 -4.28
CA ASP A 71 -14.27 16.98 -5.27
C ASP A 71 -13.50 17.71 -6.37
N THR A 72 -12.37 18.35 -6.00
CA THR A 72 -11.50 19.05 -6.95
C THR A 72 -10.80 18.06 -7.89
N LEU A 73 -10.22 17.00 -7.32
CA LEU A 73 -9.48 16.00 -8.08
C LEU A 73 -10.43 15.10 -8.87
N ILE A 74 -11.61 14.82 -8.33
CA ILE A 74 -12.58 13.87 -8.88
C ILE A 74 -13.95 14.56 -8.89
N PRO A 75 -14.22 15.44 -9.88
CA PRO A 75 -15.48 16.13 -9.95
C PRO A 75 -16.63 15.11 -10.09
N PRO A 76 -17.73 15.26 -9.35
CA PRO A 76 -18.89 14.42 -9.56
C PRO A 76 -19.36 14.55 -11.01
N PRO A 77 -19.93 13.48 -11.61
CA PRO A 77 -20.48 13.58 -12.94
C PRO A 77 -21.48 14.74 -13.00
N PRO A 78 -21.52 15.52 -14.09
CA PRO A 78 -22.45 16.62 -14.20
C PRO A 78 -23.85 16.07 -13.97
N THR A 79 -24.55 16.60 -12.97
CA THR A 79 -25.95 16.27 -12.76
C THR A 79 -26.69 16.63 -14.04
N THR A 80 -27.09 15.61 -14.80
CA THR A 80 -28.06 15.79 -15.87
C THR A 80 -29.33 16.27 -15.18
N THR A 81 -29.47 17.59 -15.11
CA THR A 81 -30.70 18.23 -14.72
C THR A 81 -31.66 17.87 -15.84
N SER A 82 -32.45 16.81 -15.62
CA SER A 82 -33.57 16.49 -16.50
C SER A 82 -34.39 17.79 -16.61
N PRO A 83 -34.68 18.30 -17.82
CA PRO A 83 -35.41 19.54 -17.95
C PRO A 83 -36.71 19.37 -17.17
N ALA A 84 -36.93 20.23 -16.19
CA ALA A 84 -38.10 20.19 -15.34
C ALA A 84 -39.34 20.10 -16.24
N THR A 85 -40.03 18.97 -16.19
CA THR A 85 -41.36 18.85 -16.74
C THR A 85 -42.23 19.80 -15.93
N THR A 86 -42.43 21.02 -16.44
CA THR A 86 -43.50 21.90 -16.00
C THR A 86 -44.82 21.18 -16.31
N SER A 87 -45.32 20.42 -15.35
CA SER A 87 -46.73 20.06 -15.28
C SER A 87 -47.48 21.23 -14.65
N PRO A 88 -48.61 21.65 -15.22
CA PRO A 88 -49.38 22.77 -14.71
C PRO A 88 -50.06 22.35 -13.40
N ALA A 89 -50.20 23.33 -12.50
CA ALA A 89 -50.92 23.19 -11.26
C ALA A 89 -52.39 22.79 -11.50
N THR A 90 -52.86 21.79 -10.76
CA THR A 90 -54.29 21.57 -10.54
C THR A 90 -54.54 21.42 -9.04
N SER A 91 -55.31 22.37 -8.52
CA SER A 91 -55.90 22.38 -7.19
C SER A 91 -56.91 21.25 -7.01
N SER A 92 -56.97 20.63 -5.83
CA SER A 92 -58.21 20.56 -5.04
C SER A 92 -58.02 19.95 -3.65
N ALA A 93 -58.95 20.35 -2.77
CA ALA A 93 -58.96 20.27 -1.33
C ALA A 93 -59.37 18.90 -0.71
N ASN A 94 -59.03 18.81 0.58
CA ASN A 94 -59.78 18.24 1.72
C ASN A 94 -60.03 16.73 1.87
N GLY A 95 -59.79 16.26 3.11
CA GLY A 95 -60.49 15.13 3.71
C GLY A 95 -59.79 14.50 4.92
N LEU A 96 -60.26 14.81 6.13
CA LEU A 96 -59.88 14.17 7.40
C LEU A 96 -60.28 12.68 7.45
N ALA A 97 -59.52 11.85 8.19
CA ALA A 97 -59.94 11.15 9.42
C ALA A 97 -59.11 9.88 9.75
N SER A 98 -58.59 9.86 10.97
CA SER A 98 -58.53 8.79 11.99
C SER A 98 -58.38 7.31 11.60
N SER A 99 -57.37 6.63 12.18
CA SER A 99 -57.61 5.46 13.06
C SER A 99 -56.37 5.06 13.87
N GLU A 100 -56.62 4.68 15.12
CA GLU A 100 -55.70 4.04 16.07
C GLU A 100 -55.58 2.53 15.79
N ALA A 101 -54.42 1.95 16.13
CA ALA A 101 -54.23 0.63 16.80
C ALA A 101 -52.72 0.29 16.70
N SER A 102 -51.98 0.31 17.81
CA SER A 102 -51.72 -0.85 18.67
C SER A 102 -51.18 -2.06 17.91
N SER A 103 -49.90 -2.42 18.13
CA SER A 103 -49.54 -3.62 18.92
C SER A 103 -48.03 -3.83 18.99
N THR A 104 -47.62 -4.12 20.21
CA THR A 104 -46.34 -4.63 20.72
C THR A 104 -45.99 -6.00 20.14
N GLU A 105 -44.69 -6.28 19.98
CA GLU A 105 -43.96 -7.57 20.06
C GLU A 105 -42.82 -7.56 19.02
N GLY A 106 -41.58 -7.99 19.27
CA GLY A 106 -40.92 -8.52 20.46
C GLY A 106 -39.42 -8.56 20.13
N ILE A 107 -38.59 -8.05 21.03
CA ILE A 107 -37.13 -8.06 20.88
C ILE A 107 -36.62 -9.39 21.43
N VAL A 108 -35.95 -10.17 20.58
CA VAL A 108 -35.24 -11.41 20.94
C VAL A 108 -33.75 -11.05 21.09
N PRO A 109 -33.11 -11.27 22.25
CA PRO A 109 -31.67 -11.06 22.36
C PRO A 109 -30.92 -12.34 21.95
N VAL A 110 -30.10 -12.25 20.90
CA VAL A 110 -29.12 -13.28 20.56
C VAL A 110 -27.83 -13.00 21.33
N GLY A 111 -27.42 -13.98 22.14
CA GLY A 111 -26.24 -13.92 22.99
C GLY A 111 -24.93 -13.88 22.19
N SER A 112 -23.98 -13.08 22.68
CA SER A 112 -22.59 -13.09 22.25
C SER A 112 -21.79 -14.15 23.02
N PRO A 113 -20.94 -14.97 22.38
CA PRO A 113 -20.02 -15.82 23.11
C PRO A 113 -18.79 -15.02 23.56
N MET A 114 -18.47 -15.18 24.85
CA MET A 114 -17.27 -14.68 25.52
C MET A 114 -15.99 -15.26 24.89
N VAL A 115 -15.10 -14.40 24.41
CA VAL A 115 -13.70 -14.77 24.14
C VAL A 115 -12.90 -14.59 25.43
N ARG A 116 -12.27 -15.67 25.90
CA ARG A 116 -11.40 -15.71 27.07
C ARG A 116 -10.13 -14.89 26.82
N ARG A 117 -9.90 -13.86 27.63
CA ARG A 117 -8.61 -13.17 27.76
C ARG A 117 -7.60 -14.12 28.42
N ALA A 118 -6.53 -14.45 27.71
CA ALA A 118 -5.31 -14.99 28.32
C ALA A 118 -4.48 -13.82 28.86
N ALA A 119 -4.22 -13.83 30.17
CA ALA A 119 -3.35 -12.89 30.84
C ALA A 119 -1.88 -13.32 30.67
N PHE A 120 -1.03 -12.40 30.23
CA PHE A 120 0.42 -12.55 30.32
C PHE A 120 0.92 -11.83 31.60
N PRO A 121 1.82 -12.45 32.39
CA PRO A 121 2.33 -11.84 33.60
C PRO A 121 3.39 -10.78 33.28
N VAL A 122 3.27 -9.63 33.94
CA VAL A 122 4.29 -8.59 34.04
C VAL A 122 5.32 -9.04 35.08
N GLY A 123 6.59 -9.11 34.68
CA GLY A 123 7.72 -9.29 35.60
C GLY A 123 8.42 -7.96 35.85
N GLU A 124 8.36 -7.47 37.09
CA GLU A 124 9.18 -6.38 37.59
C GLU A 124 10.54 -6.89 38.08
N GLY A 125 11.58 -6.08 37.80
CA GLY A 125 12.65 -5.78 38.77
C GLY A 125 13.92 -6.63 38.74
N ALA A 126 15.03 -6.02 38.32
CA ALA A 126 16.28 -6.02 39.08
C ALA A 126 17.26 -4.97 38.53
N GLU A 127 17.51 -3.93 39.34
CA GLU A 127 18.69 -3.07 39.21
C GLU A 127 19.96 -3.84 39.63
N ALA A 128 21.07 -3.58 38.94
CA ALA A 128 22.41 -3.66 39.53
C ALA A 128 23.36 -2.77 38.72
N GLY A 129 23.96 -1.79 39.41
CA GLY A 129 24.92 -0.85 38.85
C GLY A 129 26.30 -1.46 38.60
N GLY A 130 27.14 -0.65 37.93
CA GLY A 130 28.54 -0.96 37.69
C GLY A 130 29.16 0.06 36.75
N GLY A 131 29.61 1.18 37.30
CA GLY A 131 30.39 2.17 36.55
C GLY A 131 31.80 1.68 36.28
N VAL A 132 32.33 1.99 35.10
CA VAL A 132 33.77 2.05 34.81
C VAL A 132 34.00 3.22 33.87
N GLN A 133 34.78 4.19 34.33
CA GLN A 133 35.42 5.21 33.50
C GLN A 133 36.63 4.61 32.79
N ALA A 134 36.84 4.95 31.52
CA ALA A 134 38.18 4.99 30.93
C ALA A 134 38.21 5.99 29.76
N GLU A 135 39.32 6.71 29.69
CA GLU A 135 39.53 7.99 29.04
C GLU A 135 39.94 7.91 27.56
N SER A 136 39.73 9.03 26.88
CA SER A 136 40.57 9.69 25.87
C SER A 136 41.27 8.90 24.76
N GLY A 137 41.02 9.33 23.52
CA GLY A 137 42.06 9.33 22.49
C GLY A 137 41.54 9.41 21.05
N GLY A 138 41.88 10.50 20.36
CA GLY A 138 42.23 10.41 18.93
C GLY A 138 41.22 10.95 17.91
N SER A 139 41.47 12.19 17.51
CA SER A 139 40.92 12.91 16.36
C SER A 139 41.10 12.22 14.99
N ALA A 140 40.12 12.40 14.11
CA ALA A 140 40.38 12.66 12.69
C ALA A 140 39.27 13.53 12.09
N SER A 141 39.64 14.76 11.76
CA SER A 141 38.90 15.74 10.99
C SER A 141 38.91 15.36 9.50
N PHE A 142 37.78 15.52 8.82
CA PHE A 142 37.76 15.85 7.40
C PHE A 142 36.75 16.99 7.20
N GLY A 143 37.28 18.17 6.90
CA GLY A 143 36.53 19.34 6.49
C GLY A 143 36.61 19.58 4.98
N GLY A 144 35.67 20.40 4.51
CA GLY A 144 35.69 21.10 3.22
C GLY A 144 34.87 20.39 2.13
N ALA A 145 33.93 21.02 1.42
CA ALA A 145 33.65 22.44 1.28
C ALA A 145 32.21 22.69 0.84
N ALA A 146 31.66 23.80 1.32
CA ALA A 146 30.45 24.43 0.81
C ALA A 146 30.71 25.08 -0.55
N SER A 147 29.71 25.03 -1.44
CA SER A 147 29.56 26.01 -2.51
C SER A 147 28.11 26.51 -2.52
N THR A 148 27.97 27.77 -2.13
CA THR A 148 26.78 28.60 -2.24
C THR A 148 26.46 28.91 -3.69
N GLY A 149 25.19 28.75 -4.08
CA GLY A 149 24.65 29.24 -5.35
C GLY A 149 23.15 29.42 -5.20
N GLY A 150 22.72 30.65 -4.88
CA GLY A 150 21.33 31.02 -4.79
C GLY A 150 20.63 31.03 -6.15
N GLY A 151 19.36 30.67 -6.15
CA GLY A 151 18.50 30.70 -7.32
C GLY A 151 17.04 30.56 -6.90
N ALA A 152 16.42 31.72 -6.66
CA ALA A 152 15.00 32.06 -6.64
C ALA A 152 13.96 30.92 -6.50
N SER A 153 13.17 31.06 -5.44
CA SER A 153 11.81 30.56 -5.28
C SER A 153 10.98 30.86 -6.53
N ALA A 154 10.45 29.82 -7.17
CA ALA A 154 9.32 29.92 -8.08
C ALA A 154 8.15 29.18 -7.42
N GLU A 155 7.32 29.98 -6.77
CA GLU A 155 5.98 29.60 -6.32
C GLU A 155 5.12 29.40 -7.56
N THR A 156 4.88 28.15 -7.95
CA THR A 156 3.86 27.79 -8.95
C THR A 156 2.62 27.29 -8.22
N ALA A 157 1.70 28.23 -7.96
CA ALA A 157 0.29 27.90 -7.80
C ALA A 157 -0.23 27.39 -9.15
N ALA A 158 -0.40 26.08 -9.28
CA ALA A 158 -1.17 25.48 -10.36
C ALA A 158 -2.50 25.00 -9.76
N VAL A 159 -3.49 25.90 -9.74
CA VAL A 159 -4.89 25.49 -9.62
C VAL A 159 -5.27 24.81 -10.94
N GLY A 160 -5.74 23.58 -10.83
CA GLY A 160 -5.88 22.64 -11.93
C GLY A 160 -6.79 23.13 -13.06
N VAL A 161 -6.30 22.94 -14.30
CA VAL A 161 -7.18 22.68 -15.44
C VAL A 161 -7.32 21.17 -15.50
N ALA A 162 -8.54 20.66 -15.35
CA ALA A 162 -8.83 19.24 -15.48
C ALA A 162 -8.21 18.70 -16.77
N ASP A 163 -7.31 17.72 -16.63
CA ASP A 163 -6.62 17.11 -17.76
C ASP A 163 -7.65 16.38 -18.62
N ALA A 164 -7.82 16.83 -19.87
CA ALA A 164 -8.76 16.27 -20.84
C ALA A 164 -8.55 14.76 -21.07
N ALA A 165 -7.38 14.22 -20.74
CA ALA A 165 -7.07 12.79 -20.78
C ALA A 165 -7.83 11.93 -19.74
N SER A 166 -8.46 12.56 -18.74
CA SER A 166 -9.17 11.87 -17.63
C SER A 166 -10.71 11.94 -17.73
N ALA A 167 -11.24 12.56 -18.78
CA ALA A 167 -12.69 12.73 -18.96
C ALA A 167 -13.41 11.36 -18.99
N GLY A 168 -14.14 11.04 -17.91
CA GLY A 168 -14.93 9.82 -17.76
C GLY A 168 -14.23 8.64 -17.08
N VAL A 169 -12.97 8.77 -16.66
CA VAL A 169 -12.26 7.73 -15.91
C VAL A 169 -12.46 7.95 -14.40
N VAL A 170 -13.04 6.98 -13.72
CA VAL A 170 -13.17 6.99 -12.25
C VAL A 170 -11.88 6.43 -11.65
N PRO A 171 -11.16 7.17 -10.78
CA PRO A 171 -9.96 6.65 -10.15
C PRO A 171 -10.27 5.61 -9.09
N ARG A 172 -9.26 4.84 -8.71
CA ARG A 172 -9.28 4.06 -7.47
C ARG A 172 -8.61 4.85 -6.33
N LEU A 173 -9.35 5.04 -5.22
CA LEU A 173 -8.80 5.63 -4.00
C LEU A 173 -8.19 4.54 -3.11
N ILE A 174 -6.94 4.77 -2.68
CA ILE A 174 -6.21 3.90 -1.77
C ILE A 174 -5.93 4.69 -0.49
N ILE A 175 -6.32 4.12 0.65
CA ILE A 175 -6.15 4.74 1.96
C ILE A 175 -5.26 3.83 2.80
N PRO A 176 -3.98 4.20 3.03
CA PRO A 176 -3.14 3.45 3.94
C PRO A 176 -3.65 3.54 5.39
N THR A 177 -3.96 2.39 5.98
CA THR A 177 -4.40 2.28 7.38
C THR A 177 -4.05 0.89 7.92
N PRO A 178 -3.61 0.76 9.19
CA PRO A 178 -3.32 -0.55 9.79
C PRO A 178 -4.57 -1.44 9.92
N SER A 179 -5.79 -0.88 9.90
CA SER A 179 -7.04 -1.65 9.87
C SER A 179 -7.39 -2.21 8.49
N GLY A 180 -6.65 -1.80 7.45
CA GLY A 180 -6.86 -2.24 6.08
C GLY A 180 -6.38 -3.67 5.86
N ARG A 181 -6.78 -4.25 4.73
CA ARG A 181 -6.25 -5.55 4.32
C ARG A 181 -4.74 -5.42 3.99
N PRO A 182 -3.89 -6.41 4.29
CA PRO A 182 -2.47 -6.34 3.95
C PRO A 182 -2.22 -6.14 2.45
N PHE A 183 -1.29 -5.27 2.11
CA PHE A 183 -0.80 -5.07 0.74
C PHE A 183 0.00 -6.28 0.29
N THR A 184 -0.32 -6.79 -0.90
CA THR A 184 0.35 -7.97 -1.48
C THR A 184 0.91 -7.67 -2.87
N GLN A 185 1.76 -8.55 -3.38
CA GLN A 185 2.25 -8.44 -4.77
C GLN A 185 1.10 -8.53 -5.79
N ALA A 186 0.04 -9.30 -5.49
CA ALA A 186 -1.16 -9.35 -6.31
C ALA A 186 -1.89 -7.99 -6.37
N ASP A 187 -1.87 -7.22 -5.29
CA ASP A 187 -2.38 -5.85 -5.30
C ASP A 187 -1.53 -4.92 -6.13
N ALA A 188 -0.20 -5.03 -6.05
CA ALA A 188 0.70 -4.23 -6.88
C ALA A 188 0.42 -4.46 -8.37
N VAL A 189 0.22 -5.73 -8.78
CA VAL A 189 -0.15 -6.10 -10.16
C VAL A 189 -1.51 -5.52 -10.54
N ARG A 190 -2.52 -5.65 -9.66
CA ARG A 190 -3.86 -5.12 -9.91
C ARG A 190 -3.85 -3.60 -10.06
N TYR A 191 -3.18 -2.90 -9.16
CA TYR A 191 -3.05 -1.44 -9.20
C TYR A 191 -2.21 -0.97 -10.38
N ALA A 192 -1.22 -1.74 -10.84
CA ALA A 192 -0.43 -1.40 -12.01
C ALA A 192 -1.25 -1.37 -13.31
N ALA A 193 -2.40 -2.03 -13.34
CA ALA A 193 -3.35 -2.01 -14.45
C ALA A 193 -4.34 -0.84 -14.39
N GLU A 194 -4.44 -0.14 -13.26
CA GLU A 194 -5.35 1.01 -13.12
C GLU A 194 -4.79 2.21 -13.89
N PRO A 195 -5.61 2.92 -14.70
CA PRO A 195 -5.14 4.10 -15.42
C PRO A 195 -4.87 5.27 -14.47
N TRP A 196 -5.58 5.32 -13.33
CA TRP A 196 -5.53 6.41 -12.37
C TRP A 196 -5.73 5.93 -10.92
N LEU A 197 -4.74 6.22 -10.09
CA LEU A 197 -4.77 5.98 -8.64
C LEU A 197 -4.80 7.32 -7.88
N VAL A 198 -5.53 7.35 -6.77
CA VAL A 198 -5.49 8.44 -5.80
C VAL A 198 -5.11 7.86 -4.44
N PHE A 199 -4.15 8.48 -3.76
CA PHE A 199 -3.73 8.07 -2.41
C PHE A 199 -4.09 9.13 -1.38
N ALA A 200 -4.75 8.71 -0.30
CA ALA A 200 -5.08 9.56 0.84
C ALA A 200 -4.17 9.26 2.03
N CYS A 201 -3.16 10.10 2.27
CA CYS A 201 -2.22 9.93 3.38
C CYS A 201 -2.83 10.40 4.70
N GLY A 202 -3.30 9.46 5.53
CA GLY A 202 -3.71 9.75 6.91
C GLY A 202 -2.55 10.15 7.82
N ARG A 203 -2.85 11.00 8.81
CA ARG A 203 -1.98 11.41 9.93
C ARG A 203 -2.79 11.41 11.21
N TYR A 204 -2.10 11.61 12.35
CA TYR A 204 -2.72 11.62 13.67
C TYR A 204 -3.43 10.29 13.94
N GLU A 205 -4.67 10.30 14.45
CA GLU A 205 -5.50 9.09 14.63
C GLU A 205 -6.13 8.59 13.32
N GLY A 206 -6.00 9.34 12.22
CA GLY A 206 -6.49 8.98 10.90
C GLY A 206 -7.45 10.01 10.30
N ILE A 207 -8.11 9.58 9.22
CA ILE A 207 -9.10 10.37 8.49
C ILE A 207 -10.48 10.09 9.08
N ASP A 208 -11.32 11.12 9.24
CA ASP A 208 -12.72 10.95 9.62
C ASP A 208 -13.42 9.90 8.74
N SER A 209 -14.01 8.87 9.36
CA SER A 209 -14.60 7.73 8.65
C SER A 209 -15.65 8.12 7.61
N ARG A 210 -16.36 9.25 7.80
CA ARG A 210 -17.38 9.72 6.85
C ARG A 210 -16.79 10.08 5.50
N VAL A 211 -15.53 10.49 5.44
CA VAL A 211 -14.81 10.73 4.17
C VAL A 211 -14.71 9.43 3.37
N VAL A 212 -14.37 8.33 4.05
CA VAL A 212 -14.21 7.02 3.42
C VAL A 212 -15.57 6.50 2.96
N GLU A 213 -16.59 6.62 3.80
CA GLU A 213 -17.97 6.23 3.48
C GLU A 213 -18.53 7.00 2.28
N GLU A 214 -18.31 8.32 2.22
CA GLU A 214 -18.71 9.16 1.08
C GLU A 214 -17.96 8.75 -0.18
N ALA A 215 -16.63 8.61 -0.12
CA ALA A 215 -15.83 8.28 -1.28
C ALA A 215 -16.25 6.95 -1.92
N ARG A 216 -16.67 5.97 -1.11
CA ARG A 216 -17.20 4.67 -1.56
C ARG A 216 -18.49 4.79 -2.39
N THR A 217 -19.22 5.89 -2.29
CA THR A 217 -20.45 6.11 -3.07
C THR A 217 -20.16 6.50 -4.52
N ARG A 218 -18.94 6.98 -4.81
CA ARG A 218 -18.56 7.58 -6.10
C ARG A 218 -17.35 6.93 -6.78
N MET A 219 -16.53 6.16 -6.05
CA MET A 219 -15.37 5.47 -6.60
C MET A 219 -15.01 4.18 -5.84
N PRO A 220 -14.24 3.26 -6.44
CA PRO A 220 -13.65 2.15 -5.70
C PRO A 220 -12.67 2.64 -4.63
N VAL A 221 -12.84 2.20 -3.38
CA VAL A 221 -11.97 2.55 -2.25
C VAL A 221 -11.37 1.30 -1.62
N ASP A 222 -10.03 1.25 -1.57
CA ASP A 222 -9.27 0.20 -0.92
C ASP A 222 -8.55 0.76 0.32
N GLU A 223 -8.91 0.26 1.50
CA GLU A 223 -8.17 0.49 2.74
C GLU A 223 -7.09 -0.59 2.86
N VAL A 224 -5.82 -0.18 2.91
CA VAL A 224 -4.67 -1.08 2.74
C VAL A 224 -3.66 -0.90 3.87
N SER A 225 -3.25 -2.00 4.48
CA SER A 225 -2.20 -2.04 5.51
C SER A 225 -0.86 -2.49 4.92
N LEU A 226 0.27 -1.96 5.41
CA LEU A 226 1.59 -2.52 5.09
C LEU A 226 1.93 -3.76 5.94
N GLY A 227 1.18 -4.02 7.00
CA GLY A 227 1.40 -5.11 7.93
C GLY A 227 1.03 -4.71 9.37
N ASP A 228 1.26 -5.64 10.29
CA ASP A 228 0.82 -5.53 11.68
C ASP A 228 1.76 -4.65 12.53
N PHE A 229 1.87 -3.38 12.16
CA PHE A 229 2.63 -2.35 12.85
C PHE A 229 2.01 -0.97 12.60
N VAL A 230 2.41 0.03 13.41
CA VAL A 230 1.89 1.40 13.33
C VAL A 230 2.97 2.36 12.86
N LEU A 231 2.60 3.25 11.95
CA LEU A 231 3.45 4.31 11.41
C LEU A 231 2.88 5.67 11.81
N ALA A 232 3.72 6.71 11.78
CA ALA A 232 3.29 8.08 12.09
C ALA A 232 2.40 8.71 11.00
N GLY A 233 2.26 8.08 9.84
CA GLY A 233 1.49 8.58 8.71
C GLY A 233 1.53 7.66 7.50
N GLY A 234 0.60 7.90 6.57
CA GLY A 234 0.44 7.10 5.36
C GLY A 234 1.52 7.31 4.29
N GLU A 235 2.34 8.35 4.36
CA GLU A 235 3.24 8.75 3.26
C GLU A 235 4.28 7.69 2.93
N VAL A 236 4.89 7.07 3.95
CA VAL A 236 5.82 5.95 3.73
C VAL A 236 5.11 4.75 3.14
N ALA A 237 3.85 4.50 3.52
CA ALA A 237 3.06 3.42 2.94
C ALA A 237 2.74 3.67 1.47
N VAL A 238 2.39 4.90 1.11
CA VAL A 238 2.20 5.30 -0.30
C VAL A 238 3.49 5.15 -1.09
N MET A 239 4.64 5.58 -0.56
CA MET A 239 5.94 5.40 -1.23
C MET A 239 6.24 3.92 -1.52
N VAL A 240 6.04 3.04 -0.54
CA VAL A 240 6.22 1.58 -0.69
C VAL A 240 5.29 1.02 -1.76
N MET A 241 4.00 1.40 -1.73
CA MET A 241 3.02 0.95 -2.71
C MET A 241 3.38 1.46 -4.11
N ILE A 242 3.68 2.75 -4.28
CA ILE A 242 4.06 3.32 -5.58
C ILE A 242 5.30 2.63 -6.13
N GLU A 243 6.33 2.34 -5.31
CA GLU A 243 7.52 1.64 -5.78
C GLU A 243 7.20 0.23 -6.31
N ALA A 244 6.37 -0.52 -5.58
CA ALA A 244 5.93 -1.87 -5.97
C ALA A 244 5.02 -1.87 -7.21
N ILE A 245 4.16 -0.85 -7.36
CA ILE A 245 3.23 -0.71 -8.49
C ILE A 245 3.97 -0.23 -9.74
N ALA A 246 4.73 0.86 -9.62
CA ALA A 246 5.37 1.55 -10.73
C ALA A 246 6.34 0.65 -11.50
N ARG A 247 7.09 -0.21 -10.80
CA ARG A 247 8.01 -1.16 -11.45
C ARG A 247 7.30 -2.15 -12.38
N LEU A 248 6.00 -2.39 -12.18
CA LEU A 248 5.17 -3.28 -13.00
C LEU A 248 4.53 -2.56 -14.19
N VAL A 249 4.59 -1.23 -14.25
CA VAL A 249 4.07 -0.46 -15.38
C VAL A 249 4.93 -0.72 -16.63
N PRO A 250 4.31 -1.09 -17.78
CA PRO A 250 5.04 -1.36 -19.00
C PRO A 250 6.00 -0.24 -19.40
N GLY A 251 7.26 -0.61 -19.68
CA GLY A 251 8.32 0.33 -20.06
C GLY A 251 9.12 0.92 -18.90
N VAL A 252 8.69 0.74 -17.64
CA VAL A 252 9.44 1.25 -16.48
C VAL A 252 10.70 0.43 -16.23
N LEU A 253 10.57 -0.90 -16.15
CA LEU A 253 11.72 -1.79 -16.05
C LEU A 253 12.31 -2.08 -17.44
N GLY A 254 13.63 -2.00 -17.55
CA GLY A 254 14.34 -2.20 -18.82
C GLY A 254 14.39 -3.67 -19.31
N ASN A 255 14.25 -4.64 -18.40
CA ASN A 255 14.15 -6.06 -18.75
C ASN A 255 12.87 -6.65 -18.16
N ALA A 256 11.90 -6.97 -19.02
CA ALA A 256 10.61 -7.54 -18.62
C ALA A 256 10.75 -8.91 -17.94
N GLU A 257 11.77 -9.71 -18.30
CA GLU A 257 12.05 -11.01 -17.67
C GLU A 257 12.49 -10.88 -16.21
N SER A 258 12.98 -9.71 -15.79
CA SER A 258 13.38 -9.50 -14.39
C SER A 258 12.19 -9.56 -13.44
N VAL A 259 10.97 -9.28 -13.91
CA VAL A 259 9.77 -9.27 -13.06
C VAL A 259 9.23 -10.66 -12.83
N THR A 260 9.42 -11.58 -13.79
CA THR A 260 8.85 -12.93 -13.73
C THR A 260 9.59 -13.84 -12.76
N ASP A 261 10.87 -13.57 -12.52
CA ASP A 261 11.74 -14.37 -11.65
C ASP A 261 11.80 -13.83 -10.20
N ASP A 262 11.17 -12.68 -9.93
CA ASP A 262 11.14 -12.07 -8.59
C ASP A 262 10.37 -12.93 -7.58
N SER A 263 10.67 -12.72 -6.30
CA SER A 263 9.85 -13.27 -5.22
C SER A 263 8.40 -12.81 -5.37
N PHE A 264 7.45 -13.72 -5.22
CA PHE A 264 6.00 -13.46 -5.33
C PHE A 264 5.50 -13.04 -6.71
N ALA A 265 6.34 -13.10 -7.76
CA ALA A 265 5.92 -12.78 -9.11
C ALA A 265 4.79 -13.71 -9.58
N PRO A 266 3.79 -13.22 -10.34
CA PRO A 266 2.70 -14.06 -10.84
C PRO A 266 3.20 -15.29 -11.61
N GLY A 267 2.52 -16.43 -11.42
CA GLY A 267 2.89 -17.71 -12.03
C GLY A 267 3.80 -18.54 -11.13
N ALA A 268 4.89 -19.10 -11.68
CA ALA A 268 5.68 -20.11 -10.99
C ALA A 268 6.31 -19.64 -9.66
N MET A 269 6.48 -18.33 -9.47
CA MET A 269 7.10 -17.71 -8.29
C MET A 269 6.09 -17.12 -7.30
N GLU A 270 4.78 -17.25 -7.55
CA GLU A 270 3.74 -16.50 -6.81
C GLU A 270 3.77 -16.79 -5.30
N SER A 271 4.11 -18.02 -4.93
CA SER A 271 4.26 -18.45 -3.52
C SER A 271 5.71 -18.80 -3.16
N LEU A 272 6.69 -18.27 -3.88
CA LEU A 272 8.11 -18.55 -3.66
C LEU A 272 8.94 -17.29 -3.44
N LEU A 273 10.04 -17.50 -2.71
CA LEU A 273 11.15 -16.56 -2.61
C LEU A 273 12.18 -16.84 -3.71
N GLU A 274 12.78 -15.80 -4.26
CA GLU A 274 13.90 -15.89 -5.19
C GLU A 274 15.10 -16.58 -4.51
N GLY A 275 15.78 -17.46 -5.25
CA GLY A 275 17.02 -18.10 -4.82
C GLY A 275 18.17 -17.11 -4.57
N PRO A 276 19.35 -17.60 -4.19
CA PRO A 276 20.54 -16.76 -4.04
C PRO A 276 21.04 -16.27 -5.40
N VAL A 277 21.45 -15.00 -5.45
CA VAL A 277 21.99 -14.35 -6.65
C VAL A 277 23.49 -14.14 -6.47
N TYR A 278 24.24 -14.32 -7.55
CA TYR A 278 25.70 -14.21 -7.57
C TYR A 278 26.14 -13.27 -8.69
N THR A 279 27.26 -12.57 -8.47
CA THR A 279 27.92 -11.75 -9.48
C THR A 279 29.43 -11.93 -9.40
N LYS A 280 30.17 -11.27 -10.31
CA LYS A 280 31.64 -11.29 -10.33
C LYS A 280 32.20 -10.70 -9.01
N PRO A 281 33.33 -11.19 -8.51
CA PRO A 281 34.20 -12.24 -9.07
C PRO A 281 33.69 -13.67 -8.78
N PRO A 282 34.14 -14.70 -9.53
CA PRO A 282 33.69 -16.09 -9.35
C PRO A 282 34.09 -16.72 -8.00
N VAL A 283 35.09 -16.17 -7.32
CA VAL A 283 35.47 -16.55 -5.95
C VAL A 283 35.67 -15.29 -5.13
N TRP A 284 35.02 -15.20 -3.97
CA TRP A 284 35.21 -14.11 -3.01
C TRP A 284 35.45 -14.70 -1.62
N ARG A 285 36.62 -14.43 -1.02
CA ARG A 285 37.01 -14.95 0.31
C ARG A 285 36.81 -16.47 0.42
N ASP A 286 37.37 -17.21 -0.53
CA ASP A 286 37.29 -18.68 -0.64
C ASP A 286 35.86 -19.23 -0.79
N ARG A 287 34.90 -18.39 -1.19
CA ARG A 287 33.51 -18.79 -1.49
C ARG A 287 33.30 -18.75 -3.00
N PRO A 288 33.33 -19.91 -3.69
CA PRO A 288 33.07 -19.96 -5.11
C PRO A 288 31.59 -19.75 -5.40
N VAL A 289 31.28 -19.17 -6.56
CA VAL A 289 29.96 -19.24 -7.19
C VAL A 289 29.67 -20.69 -7.57
N PRO A 290 28.42 -21.20 -7.42
CA PRO A 290 28.08 -22.55 -7.85
C PRO A 290 28.44 -22.84 -9.31
N ASP A 291 29.14 -23.95 -9.57
CA ASP A 291 29.66 -24.30 -10.90
C ASP A 291 28.57 -24.33 -12.00
N VAL A 292 27.34 -24.73 -11.64
CA VAL A 292 26.20 -24.73 -12.56
C VAL A 292 25.92 -23.35 -13.16
N LEU A 293 26.15 -22.27 -12.40
CA LEU A 293 25.96 -20.89 -12.85
C LEU A 293 27.07 -20.43 -13.81
N LEU A 294 28.19 -21.16 -13.86
CA LEU A 294 29.30 -20.90 -14.78
C LEU A 294 29.24 -21.80 -16.04
N SER A 295 28.30 -22.74 -16.10
CA SER A 295 28.24 -23.79 -17.13
C SER A 295 27.75 -23.33 -18.50
N GLY A 296 27.03 -22.20 -18.58
CA GLY A 296 26.31 -21.77 -19.79
C GLY A 296 25.08 -22.64 -20.15
N ASN A 297 24.77 -23.67 -19.35
CA ASN A 297 23.60 -24.52 -19.59
C ASN A 297 22.34 -23.88 -18.99
N HIS A 298 21.57 -23.17 -19.83
CA HIS A 298 20.36 -22.45 -19.42
C HIS A 298 19.33 -23.35 -18.72
N GLY A 299 19.12 -24.59 -19.19
CA GLY A 299 18.18 -25.52 -18.57
C GLY A 299 18.63 -25.97 -17.18
N ALA A 300 19.91 -26.28 -17.01
CA ALA A 300 20.48 -26.63 -15.70
C ALA A 300 20.44 -25.44 -14.73
N ILE A 301 20.70 -24.23 -15.21
CA ILE A 301 20.62 -23.00 -14.42
C ILE A 301 19.18 -22.72 -13.97
N ALA A 302 18.20 -22.80 -14.88
CA ALA A 302 16.80 -22.60 -14.56
C ALA A 302 16.31 -23.62 -13.51
N ARG A 303 16.66 -24.90 -13.68
CA ARG A 303 16.36 -25.96 -12.71
C ARG A 303 17.00 -25.69 -11.35
N TRP A 304 18.27 -25.26 -11.34
CA TRP A 304 18.96 -24.92 -10.10
C TRP A 304 18.30 -23.72 -9.39
N ARG A 305 17.91 -22.67 -10.12
CA ARG A 305 17.20 -21.51 -9.55
C ARG A 305 15.86 -21.92 -8.93
N ARG A 306 15.09 -22.78 -9.62
CA ARG A 306 13.83 -23.34 -9.10
C ARG A 306 14.05 -24.16 -7.83
N ASP A 307 15.05 -25.05 -7.83
CA ASP A 307 15.43 -25.82 -6.64
C ASP A 307 15.76 -24.89 -5.45
N GLU A 308 16.57 -23.85 -5.67
CA GLU A 308 16.97 -22.93 -4.61
C GLU A 308 15.82 -22.05 -4.12
N ALA A 309 14.91 -21.63 -4.99
CA ALA A 309 13.70 -20.90 -4.61
C ALA A 309 12.84 -21.74 -3.65
N LEU A 310 12.64 -23.03 -3.95
CA LEU A 310 11.91 -23.96 -3.09
C LEU A 310 12.62 -24.15 -1.74
N ARG A 311 13.93 -24.43 -1.75
CA ARG A 311 14.72 -24.60 -0.51
C ARG A 311 14.70 -23.34 0.36
N ARG A 312 14.82 -22.16 -0.25
CA ARG A 312 14.79 -20.89 0.47
C ARG A 312 13.41 -20.63 1.05
N THR A 313 12.35 -20.88 0.30
CA THR A 313 10.97 -20.72 0.77
C THR A 313 10.69 -21.66 1.94
N ALA A 314 11.04 -22.94 1.82
CA ALA A 314 10.95 -23.93 2.91
C ALA A 314 11.66 -23.46 4.19
N ARG A 315 12.85 -22.86 4.05
CA ARG A 315 13.63 -22.40 5.19
C ARG A 315 13.07 -21.15 5.86
N HIS A 316 12.58 -20.19 5.08
CA HIS A 316 12.31 -18.83 5.58
C HIS A 316 10.83 -18.49 5.69
N ARG A 317 10.00 -19.06 4.82
CA ARG A 317 8.57 -18.76 4.70
C ARG A 317 7.79 -20.06 4.39
N PRO A 318 7.90 -21.09 5.24
CA PRO A 318 7.31 -22.40 4.98
C PRO A 318 5.79 -22.37 4.80
N GLU A 319 5.11 -21.39 5.40
CA GLU A 319 3.68 -21.21 5.26
C GLU A 319 3.23 -20.82 3.85
N LEU A 320 4.14 -20.33 3.00
CA LEU A 320 3.86 -20.09 1.58
C LEU A 320 3.77 -21.39 0.78
N LEU A 321 4.49 -22.44 1.20
CA LEU A 321 4.48 -23.72 0.49
C LEU A 321 3.12 -24.41 0.55
N ALA A 322 2.32 -24.14 1.60
CA ALA A 322 0.95 -24.64 1.71
C ALA A 322 0.01 -24.09 0.63
N ARG A 323 0.43 -23.06 -0.12
CA ARG A 323 -0.33 -22.46 -1.22
C ARG A 323 0.05 -23.04 -2.59
N LEU A 324 1.10 -23.86 -2.66
CA LEU A 324 1.51 -24.48 -3.91
C LEU A 324 0.50 -25.57 -4.28
N ALA A 325 -0.03 -25.49 -5.51
CA ALA A 325 -0.89 -26.52 -6.03
C ALA A 325 -0.03 -27.77 -6.36
N PRO A 326 -0.37 -28.96 -5.82
CA PRO A 326 0.42 -30.17 -6.08
C PRO A 326 0.60 -30.46 -7.56
N GLU A 327 -0.36 -30.13 -8.42
CA GLU A 327 -0.32 -30.28 -9.88
C GLU A 327 0.78 -29.45 -10.55
N ASP A 328 1.18 -28.32 -9.96
CA ASP A 328 2.22 -27.43 -10.51
C ASP A 328 3.64 -27.91 -10.16
N LEU A 329 3.76 -28.94 -9.33
CA LEU A 329 5.05 -29.47 -8.88
C LEU A 329 5.48 -30.67 -9.73
N ASP A 330 6.59 -30.53 -10.44
CA ASP A 330 7.19 -31.68 -11.12
C ASP A 330 7.79 -32.70 -10.12
N LYS A 331 8.27 -33.84 -10.62
CA LYS A 331 8.90 -34.88 -9.78
C LYS A 331 10.11 -34.33 -9.01
N ARG A 332 10.85 -33.38 -9.58
CA ARG A 332 12.05 -32.80 -8.97
C ARG A 332 11.66 -31.81 -7.87
N ASP A 333 10.66 -30.97 -8.08
CA ASP A 333 10.13 -30.04 -7.08
C ASP A 333 9.72 -30.79 -5.81
N ARG A 334 8.94 -31.87 -5.95
CA ARG A 334 8.54 -32.72 -4.81
C ARG A 334 9.72 -33.37 -4.10
N ALA A 335 10.76 -33.77 -4.85
CA ALA A 335 11.98 -34.32 -4.26
C ALA A 335 12.72 -33.26 -3.43
N VAL A 336 12.88 -32.04 -3.96
CA VAL A 336 13.54 -30.92 -3.27
C VAL A 336 12.76 -30.52 -2.01
N LEU A 337 11.44 -30.45 -2.09
CA LEU A 337 10.60 -30.13 -0.94
C LEU A 337 10.67 -31.22 0.13
N ARG A 338 10.67 -32.50 -0.25
CA ARG A 338 10.90 -33.62 0.67
C ARG A 338 12.27 -33.54 1.35
N GLU A 339 13.34 -33.28 0.59
CA GLU A 339 14.69 -33.06 1.12
C GLU A 339 14.74 -31.87 2.11
N ALA A 340 13.93 -30.84 1.86
CA ALA A 340 13.81 -29.66 2.72
C ALA A 340 12.87 -29.84 3.93
N GLY A 341 12.28 -31.03 4.12
CA GLY A 341 11.39 -31.34 5.24
C GLY A 341 9.91 -30.95 5.03
N PHE A 342 9.51 -30.67 3.80
CA PHE A 342 8.14 -30.30 3.41
C PHE A 342 7.60 -31.26 2.34
N PRO A 343 7.31 -32.53 2.67
CA PRO A 343 6.71 -33.44 1.69
C PRO A 343 5.35 -32.90 1.22
N VAL A 344 5.14 -32.87 -0.10
CA VAL A 344 3.85 -32.58 -0.71
C VAL A 344 3.30 -33.89 -1.24
N ASP A 345 2.37 -34.48 -0.50
CA ASP A 345 1.75 -35.75 -0.85
C ASP A 345 0.76 -35.53 -2.00
N GLY A 346 0.93 -36.30 -3.07
CA GLY A 346 0.00 -36.38 -4.21
C GLY A 346 -0.81 -37.68 -4.23
N GLU A 347 -0.69 -38.51 -3.20
CA GLU A 347 -1.45 -39.75 -3.05
C GLU A 347 -2.41 -39.57 -1.88
N GLY A 348 -3.70 -39.55 -2.19
CA GLY A 348 -4.75 -39.31 -1.20
C GLY A 348 -4.75 -40.33 -0.07
N MET A 349 -5.37 -39.91 1.03
CA MET A 349 -6.02 -40.82 1.98
C MET A 349 -6.71 -41.97 1.23
N ALA A 350 -6.07 -43.13 1.27
CA ALA A 350 -6.71 -44.43 1.19
C ALA A 350 -5.99 -45.27 2.26
N ASP A 351 -6.49 -45.15 3.49
CA ASP A 351 -6.62 -46.21 4.50
C ASP A 351 -7.43 -45.67 5.68
#